data_AF-A0A3D4BTR4-F1
#
_entry.id   AF-A0A3D4BTR4-F1
#
_cell.length_a   1.000
_cell.length_b   1.000
_cell.length_c   1.000
_cell.angle_alpha   90.00
_cell.angle_beta   90.00
_cell.angle_gamma   90.00
#
_symmetry.space_group_name_H-M   'P 1'
#
loop_
_entity.id
_entity.type
_entity.pdbx_description
1 polymer ?
#
loop_
_entity_poly.entity_id
_entity_poly.type
_entity_poly.pdbx_seq_one_letter_code
_entity_poly.pdbx_strand_id
1 'polypeptide(L)'
;MILGVVSIHAQTPVSVGSGSYASFPPASENQDDWNGDGQGDLYPFVFDQPIYVSDNETRPIPTNDWWTDLIIQQYGGLMWAYPLVINPEDYGVQLFYPNSFVPDGSNMEYGGSMTISAANYAPDKAIASDWSDWGVKMSMPQASNNTNMDVTFAHGVPFAWFETQGIDPELSFDQGASYLTAGGAAVQFPTTSSFVVQTDGRYFGIHLDGTSSAEIQGQQYVTIDLGSAQTITDVDLHWETAFASGYSLQVSNDNTNWTTVYSETNGDGGYDSLSVAASGRYVKIVLSERGTIYAYSLWEVEIYNGATLLSSGQPVEVSSYEAFYTGNLVTDNNHGTRWASDGSQQESLVLNTGSGNAYFVVSALPSPADLTTYGAYAYNKVVDTEVQYDYDVIAGEVD
;
A
#
# COMPACT_ATOMS: atom_id res chain seq x y z
N MET A 1 -38.42 -31.86 9.91
CA MET A 1 -37.41 -32.94 10.07
C MET A 1 -37.07 -33.41 8.66
N ILE A 2 -36.04 -32.82 8.05
CA ILE A 2 -35.56 -33.23 6.73
C ILE A 2 -34.54 -34.34 6.99
N LEU A 3 -34.88 -35.58 6.63
CA LEU A 3 -33.97 -36.72 6.66
C LEU A 3 -32.93 -36.50 5.55
N GLY A 4 -31.72 -36.09 5.91
CA GLY A 4 -30.57 -36.11 5.02
C GLY A 4 -30.25 -37.56 4.64
N VAL A 5 -30.09 -37.80 3.34
CA VAL A 5 -29.69 -39.11 2.81
C VAL A 5 -28.21 -39.31 3.13
N VAL A 6 -27.90 -40.19 4.07
CA VAL A 6 -26.52 -40.66 4.30
C VAL A 6 -26.18 -41.64 3.19
N SER A 7 -25.45 -41.18 2.17
CA SER A 7 -24.88 -42.08 1.15
C SER A 7 -23.70 -42.84 1.76
N ILE A 8 -23.97 -44.07 2.19
CA ILE A 8 -22.97 -45.07 2.55
C ILE A 8 -22.26 -45.53 1.28
N HIS A 9 -21.14 -44.89 0.93
CA HIS A 9 -20.24 -45.38 -0.09
C HIS A 9 -19.43 -46.54 0.51
N ALA A 10 -19.54 -47.74 -0.05
CA ALA A 10 -18.62 -48.82 0.30
C ALA A 10 -17.20 -48.40 -0.10
N GLN A 11 -16.22 -48.58 0.79
CA GLN A 11 -14.82 -48.28 0.50
C GLN A 11 -14.41 -48.97 -0.81
N THR A 12 -13.95 -48.19 -1.79
CA THR A 12 -13.37 -48.73 -3.02
C THR A 12 -11.86 -48.63 -2.90
N PRO A 13 -11.15 -49.73 -2.58
CA PRO A 13 -9.71 -49.70 -2.50
C PRO A 13 -9.11 -49.50 -3.89
N VAL A 14 -8.20 -48.55 -4.02
CA VAL A 14 -7.41 -48.34 -5.23
C VAL A 14 -6.08 -49.07 -5.06
N SER A 15 -5.81 -50.06 -5.91
CA SER A 15 -4.61 -50.91 -5.80
C SER A 15 -3.35 -50.18 -6.27
N VAL A 16 -2.26 -50.30 -5.52
CA VAL A 16 -0.93 -49.78 -5.85
C VAL A 16 0.11 -50.86 -5.52
N GLY A 17 0.67 -51.50 -6.57
CA GLY A 17 1.53 -52.65 -6.40
C GLY A 17 0.81 -53.80 -5.66
N SER A 18 1.38 -54.26 -4.54
CA SER A 18 0.75 -55.26 -3.67
C SER A 18 -0.14 -54.65 -2.56
N GLY A 19 -0.24 -53.32 -2.48
CA GLY A 19 -1.04 -52.60 -1.50
C GLY A 19 -2.26 -51.90 -2.11
N SER A 20 -2.94 -51.08 -1.31
CA SER A 20 -4.05 -50.23 -1.75
C SER A 20 -4.26 -49.03 -0.83
N TYR A 21 -4.87 -47.96 -1.35
CA TYR A 21 -5.39 -46.84 -0.54
C TYR A 21 -6.92 -46.73 -0.67
N ALA A 22 -7.58 -46.09 0.30
CA ALA A 22 -9.03 -45.86 0.24
C ALA A 22 -9.33 -44.64 -0.65
N SER A 23 -10.25 -44.78 -1.62
CA SER A 23 -10.64 -43.67 -2.50
C SER A 23 -11.45 -42.56 -1.81
N PHE A 24 -11.98 -42.84 -0.63
CA PHE A 24 -12.73 -41.91 0.21
C PHE A 24 -12.40 -42.15 1.69
N PRO A 25 -12.59 -41.14 2.56
CA PRO A 25 -12.31 -41.25 3.99
C PRO A 25 -13.09 -42.40 4.64
N PRO A 26 -12.51 -43.12 5.62
CA PRO A 26 -13.22 -44.15 6.38
C PRO A 26 -14.35 -43.53 7.21
N ALA A 27 -15.52 -44.18 7.24
CA ALA A 27 -16.67 -43.71 8.01
C ALA A 27 -16.48 -43.72 9.55
N SER A 28 -15.39 -44.31 10.06
CA SER A 28 -15.20 -44.63 11.49
C SER A 28 -14.02 -43.92 12.17
N GLU A 29 -13.28 -43.05 11.49
CA GLU A 29 -12.12 -42.36 12.09
C GLU A 29 -12.49 -41.05 12.81
N ASN A 30 -13.77 -40.65 12.80
CA ASN A 30 -14.23 -39.44 13.47
C ASN A 30 -14.52 -39.68 14.96
N GLN A 31 -13.51 -40.10 15.74
CA GLN A 31 -13.61 -40.27 17.21
C GLN A 31 -13.02 -39.12 18.00
N ASP A 32 -12.27 -38.23 17.34
CA ASP A 32 -11.70 -37.06 18.00
C ASP A 32 -12.80 -36.00 18.19
N ASP A 33 -13.03 -35.66 19.46
CA ASP A 33 -14.01 -34.68 19.93
C ASP A 33 -13.23 -33.70 20.82
N TRP A 34 -12.64 -32.68 20.21
CA TRP A 34 -11.78 -31.70 20.88
C TRP A 34 -12.59 -30.73 21.74
N ASN A 35 -13.87 -30.54 21.42
CA ASN A 35 -14.75 -29.60 22.11
C ASN A 35 -15.66 -30.27 23.18
N GLY A 36 -15.72 -31.61 23.21
CA GLY A 36 -16.44 -32.41 24.18
C GLY A 36 -17.96 -32.46 23.97
N ASP A 37 -18.47 -32.17 22.77
CA ASP A 37 -19.89 -32.13 22.46
C ASP A 37 -20.49 -33.50 22.06
N GLY A 38 -19.67 -34.54 21.99
CA GLY A 38 -20.05 -35.89 21.62
C GLY A 38 -20.24 -36.10 20.12
N GLN A 39 -19.87 -35.12 19.29
CA GLN A 39 -19.74 -35.22 17.85
C GLN A 39 -18.25 -35.35 17.50
N GLY A 40 -17.95 -36.05 16.41
CA GLY A 40 -16.56 -36.10 15.95
C GLY A 40 -16.23 -34.84 15.14
N ASP A 41 -15.12 -34.18 15.49
CA ASP A 41 -14.67 -32.91 14.92
C ASP A 41 -13.81 -33.07 13.65
N LEU A 42 -13.22 -34.25 13.42
CA LEU A 42 -12.31 -34.48 12.29
C LEU A 42 -13.01 -34.38 10.94
N TYR A 43 -14.24 -34.91 10.82
CA TYR A 43 -14.93 -34.89 9.53
C TYR A 43 -15.32 -33.46 9.11
N PRO A 44 -15.97 -32.63 9.95
CA PRO A 44 -16.20 -31.22 9.64
C PRO A 44 -14.91 -30.44 9.41
N PHE A 45 -13.84 -30.74 10.16
CA PHE A 45 -12.55 -30.08 10.01
C PHE A 45 -11.83 -30.39 8.70
N VAL A 46 -12.01 -31.59 8.12
CA VAL A 46 -11.32 -31.99 6.89
C VAL A 46 -12.18 -31.81 5.64
N PHE A 47 -13.50 -32.04 5.72
CA PHE A 47 -14.36 -32.15 4.53
C PHE A 47 -15.33 -30.98 4.34
N ASP A 48 -15.68 -30.26 5.41
CA ASP A 48 -16.64 -29.15 5.33
C ASP A 48 -15.94 -27.77 5.35
N GLN A 49 -14.61 -27.73 5.42
CA GLN A 49 -13.86 -26.48 5.34
C GLN A 49 -13.99 -25.85 3.95
N PRO A 50 -14.31 -24.55 3.87
CA PRO A 50 -14.27 -23.85 2.60
C PRO A 50 -12.83 -23.82 2.09
N ILE A 51 -12.70 -24.01 0.77
CA ILE A 51 -11.43 -23.87 0.07
C ILE A 51 -11.55 -22.65 -0.85
N TYR A 52 -10.59 -21.74 -0.74
CA TYR A 52 -10.60 -20.44 -1.42
C TYR A 52 -9.74 -20.48 -2.69
N VAL A 53 -10.21 -21.25 -3.67
CA VAL A 53 -9.63 -21.34 -5.02
C VAL A 53 -10.68 -20.96 -6.08
N SER A 54 -10.26 -20.83 -7.34
CA SER A 54 -11.19 -20.65 -8.46
C SER A 54 -12.18 -21.83 -8.60
N ASP A 55 -13.47 -21.52 -8.84
CA ASP A 55 -14.55 -22.53 -8.94
C ASP A 55 -14.33 -23.58 -10.05
N ASN A 56 -13.49 -23.27 -11.05
CA ASN A 56 -13.22 -24.14 -12.20
C ASN A 56 -11.86 -24.86 -12.11
N GLU A 57 -11.19 -24.83 -10.95
CA GLU A 57 -9.92 -25.51 -10.79
C GLU A 57 -10.07 -27.04 -10.83
N THR A 58 -9.21 -27.70 -11.61
CA THR A 58 -9.23 -29.15 -11.82
C THR A 58 -7.90 -29.82 -11.46
N ARG A 59 -6.85 -29.03 -11.23
CA ARG A 59 -5.55 -29.49 -10.74
C ARG A 59 -5.65 -29.87 -9.25
N PRO A 60 -4.81 -30.80 -8.78
CA PRO A 60 -4.59 -30.96 -7.34
C PRO A 60 -4.21 -29.62 -6.70
N ILE A 61 -4.88 -29.29 -5.60
CA ILE A 61 -4.67 -28.03 -4.89
C ILE A 61 -3.36 -28.11 -4.10
N PRO A 62 -2.42 -27.16 -4.27
CA PRO A 62 -1.19 -27.11 -3.50
C PRO A 62 -1.44 -27.03 -1.99
N THR A 63 -0.54 -27.61 -1.22
CA THR A 63 -0.54 -27.53 0.25
C THR A 63 0.89 -27.34 0.74
N ASN A 64 1.06 -26.84 1.96
CA ASN A 64 2.37 -26.63 2.59
C ASN A 64 3.28 -25.67 1.79
N ASP A 65 2.68 -24.67 1.14
CA ASP A 65 3.41 -23.64 0.41
C ASP A 65 3.22 -22.26 1.07
N TRP A 66 4.13 -21.33 0.81
CA TRP A 66 4.24 -20.03 1.50
C TRP A 66 2.99 -19.13 1.34
N TRP A 67 2.13 -19.43 0.38
CA TRP A 67 0.88 -18.72 0.09
C TRP A 67 -0.38 -19.54 0.43
N THR A 68 -0.24 -20.77 0.92
CA THR A 68 -1.39 -21.69 1.09
C THR A 68 -2.38 -21.29 2.19
N ASP A 69 -2.05 -20.30 3.03
CA ASP A 69 -3.02 -19.65 3.92
C ASP A 69 -4.20 -19.07 3.12
N LEU A 70 -3.94 -18.56 1.90
CA LEU A 70 -4.95 -18.05 0.98
C LEU A 70 -6.03 -19.09 0.64
N ILE A 71 -5.73 -20.39 0.77
CA ILE A 71 -6.64 -21.48 0.40
C ILE A 71 -7.59 -21.83 1.55
N ILE A 72 -7.19 -21.58 2.81
CA ILE A 72 -7.91 -22.06 4.00
C ILE A 72 -8.54 -20.93 4.83
N GLN A 73 -8.27 -19.67 4.49
CA GLN A 73 -8.81 -18.50 5.18
C GLN A 73 -9.44 -17.52 4.17
N GLN A 74 -10.54 -16.86 4.56
CA GLN A 74 -11.31 -15.97 3.69
C GLN A 74 -10.48 -14.86 3.04
N TYR A 75 -9.49 -14.34 3.75
CA TYR A 75 -8.51 -13.39 3.22
C TYR A 75 -7.09 -13.91 3.47
N GLY A 76 -6.86 -15.22 3.50
CA GLY A 76 -5.52 -15.76 3.75
C GLY A 76 -4.87 -15.25 5.05
N GLY A 77 -3.67 -14.67 4.90
CA GLY A 77 -2.87 -14.06 5.94
C GLY A 77 -1.63 -13.41 5.32
N LEU A 78 -0.62 -13.08 6.13
CA LEU A 78 0.65 -12.51 5.65
C LEU A 78 1.38 -13.49 4.72
N MET A 79 1.45 -13.19 3.43
CA MET A 79 2.16 -13.98 2.44
C MET A 79 3.56 -13.40 2.18
N TRP A 80 4.58 -14.10 2.68
CA TRP A 80 5.97 -13.68 2.59
C TRP A 80 6.60 -14.10 1.25
N ALA A 81 6.38 -13.29 0.22
CA ALA A 81 6.98 -13.52 -1.09
C ALA A 81 8.47 -13.17 -1.12
N TYR A 82 8.92 -12.20 -0.32
CA TYR A 82 10.27 -11.63 -0.32
C TYR A 82 10.69 -11.02 -1.68
N PRO A 83 11.13 -9.74 -1.70
CA PRO A 83 11.22 -8.81 -0.58
C PRO A 83 9.87 -8.27 -0.09
N LEU A 84 8.80 -8.42 -0.86
CA LEU A 84 7.47 -7.94 -0.48
C LEU A 84 6.73 -8.96 0.39
N VAL A 85 5.88 -8.46 1.29
CA VAL A 85 4.87 -9.26 1.99
C VAL A 85 3.50 -8.72 1.60
N ILE A 86 2.60 -9.61 1.21
CA ILE A 86 1.26 -9.28 0.73
C ILE A 86 0.25 -9.75 1.77
N ASN A 87 -0.66 -8.86 2.18
CA ASN A 87 -1.70 -9.16 3.14
C ASN A 87 -3.07 -8.70 2.62
N PRO A 88 -3.86 -9.59 1.99
CA PRO A 88 -5.24 -9.30 1.63
C PRO A 88 -6.12 -9.09 2.86
N GLU A 89 -7.02 -8.12 2.77
CA GLU A 89 -7.91 -7.66 3.83
C GLU A 89 -9.30 -7.36 3.26
N ASP A 90 -10.30 -7.12 4.12
CA ASP A 90 -11.69 -6.82 3.70
C ASP A 90 -11.88 -5.44 3.08
N TYR A 91 -10.81 -4.65 2.96
CA TYR A 91 -10.77 -3.34 2.30
C TYR A 91 -9.76 -3.27 1.14
N GLY A 92 -9.05 -4.35 0.82
CA GLY A 92 -8.03 -4.37 -0.23
C GLY A 92 -6.77 -5.14 0.17
N VAL A 93 -5.60 -4.59 -0.12
CA VAL A 93 -4.32 -5.27 0.12
C VAL A 93 -3.36 -4.37 0.86
N GLN A 94 -2.79 -4.86 1.96
CA GLN A 94 -1.60 -4.25 2.55
C GLN A 94 -0.34 -4.87 1.97
N LEU A 95 0.64 -4.03 1.66
CA LEU A 95 1.97 -4.37 1.22
C LEU A 95 3.00 -3.89 2.23
N PHE A 96 3.93 -4.78 2.57
CA PHE A 96 5.08 -4.46 3.41
C PHE A 96 6.37 -4.74 2.66
N TYR A 97 7.44 -4.07 3.07
CA TYR A 97 8.79 -4.34 2.58
C TYR A 97 9.77 -4.49 3.76
N PRO A 98 9.77 -5.65 4.44
CA PRO A 98 10.71 -5.91 5.51
C PRO A 98 12.13 -6.04 4.96
N ASN A 99 13.01 -5.11 5.33
CA ASN A 99 14.39 -5.04 4.80
C ASN A 99 15.47 -5.04 5.90
N SER A 100 15.08 -5.20 7.15
CA SER A 100 15.97 -5.28 8.31
C SER A 100 15.38 -6.21 9.37
N PHE A 101 16.21 -6.62 10.33
CA PHE A 101 15.77 -7.34 11.53
C PHE A 101 15.57 -6.35 12.68
N VAL A 102 14.66 -6.67 13.61
CA VAL A 102 14.59 -5.96 14.89
C VAL A 102 15.91 -6.07 15.65
N PRO A 103 16.24 -5.15 16.59
CA PRO A 103 17.56 -5.10 17.23
C PRO A 103 18.02 -6.37 17.95
N ASP A 104 17.09 -7.20 18.42
CA ASP A 104 17.40 -8.48 19.08
C ASP A 104 17.54 -9.67 18.10
N GLY A 105 17.29 -9.44 16.81
CA GLY A 105 17.38 -10.44 15.75
C GLY A 105 16.28 -11.49 15.75
N SER A 106 15.23 -11.33 16.56
CA SER A 106 14.17 -12.33 16.70
C SER A 106 13.21 -12.40 15.52
N ASN A 107 12.98 -11.26 14.84
CA ASN A 107 11.99 -11.12 13.77
C ASN A 107 12.46 -10.13 12.70
N MET A 108 11.82 -10.18 11.53
CA MET A 108 11.94 -9.13 10.53
C MET A 108 11.21 -7.87 11.00
N GLU A 109 11.82 -6.71 10.79
CA GLU A 109 11.19 -5.41 10.98
C GLU A 109 10.26 -5.14 9.79
N TYR A 110 8.96 -5.21 10.02
CA TYR A 110 7.94 -4.97 8.99
C TYR A 110 8.05 -3.54 8.45
N GLY A 111 8.21 -2.59 9.38
CA GLY A 111 8.04 -1.16 9.18
C GLY A 111 6.69 -0.77 8.60
N GLY A 112 6.66 0.43 8.01
CA GLY A 112 5.46 1.01 7.42
C GLY A 112 4.87 0.19 6.28
N SER A 113 3.55 0.17 6.22
CA SER A 113 2.73 -0.49 5.23
C SER A 113 2.16 0.48 4.21
N MET A 114 2.06 0.00 2.96
CA MET A 114 1.24 0.63 1.92
C MET A 114 -0.07 -0.14 1.84
N THR A 115 -1.20 0.54 2.02
CA THR A 115 -2.53 -0.03 1.79
C THR A 115 -3.04 0.38 0.42
N ILE A 116 -3.38 -0.61 -0.41
CA ILE A 116 -4.04 -0.45 -1.71
C ILE A 116 -5.51 -0.81 -1.53
N SER A 117 -6.36 0.20 -1.55
CA SER A 117 -7.82 0.09 -1.38
C SER A 117 -8.55 0.81 -2.52
N ALA A 118 -9.88 0.94 -2.43
CA ALA A 118 -10.64 1.84 -3.30
C ALA A 118 -11.97 2.23 -2.64
N ALA A 119 -12.48 3.42 -2.96
CA ALA A 119 -13.81 3.83 -2.51
C ALA A 119 -14.90 2.85 -2.99
N ASN A 120 -15.80 2.48 -2.07
CA ASN A 120 -16.90 1.51 -2.30
C ASN A 120 -16.46 0.09 -2.69
N TYR A 121 -15.19 -0.26 -2.49
CA TYR A 121 -14.69 -1.61 -2.68
C TYR A 121 -14.49 -2.29 -1.32
N ALA A 122 -15.10 -3.46 -1.19
CA ALA A 122 -14.96 -4.35 -0.03
C ALA A 122 -15.03 -5.78 -0.58
N PRO A 123 -13.88 -6.43 -0.86
CA PRO A 123 -13.87 -7.77 -1.44
C PRO A 123 -14.56 -8.77 -0.50
N ASP A 124 -15.28 -9.74 -1.06
CA ASP A 124 -15.97 -10.76 -0.27
C ASP A 124 -15.00 -11.81 0.30
N LYS A 125 -13.84 -11.95 -0.34
CA LYS A 125 -12.80 -12.95 -0.06
C LYS A 125 -11.57 -12.65 -0.91
N ALA A 126 -10.44 -13.26 -0.56
CA ALA A 126 -9.31 -13.47 -1.44
C ALA A 126 -9.27 -14.97 -1.83
N ILE A 127 -8.99 -15.26 -3.10
CA ILE A 127 -8.87 -16.64 -3.60
C ILE A 127 -7.58 -16.82 -4.40
N ALA A 128 -7.00 -18.01 -4.33
CA ALA A 128 -5.95 -18.43 -5.26
C ALA A 128 -6.61 -18.75 -6.62
N SER A 129 -6.51 -17.81 -7.55
CA SER A 129 -7.14 -17.94 -8.88
C SER A 129 -6.24 -18.65 -9.90
N ASP A 130 -4.93 -18.61 -9.69
CA ASP A 130 -3.94 -19.37 -10.45
C ASP A 130 -2.62 -19.47 -9.66
N TRP A 131 -1.75 -20.41 -10.02
CA TRP A 131 -0.44 -20.61 -9.40
C TRP A 131 0.53 -21.39 -10.30
N SER A 132 1.80 -21.31 -9.92
CA SER A 132 2.97 -21.95 -10.52
C SER A 132 3.92 -22.41 -9.41
N ASP A 133 5.13 -22.85 -9.75
CA ASP A 133 6.08 -23.36 -8.76
C ASP A 133 6.53 -22.34 -7.71
N TRP A 134 6.48 -21.05 -8.03
CA TRP A 134 6.89 -19.97 -7.11
C TRP A 134 5.98 -18.74 -7.15
N GLY A 135 4.98 -18.70 -8.02
CA GLY A 135 4.07 -17.57 -8.18
C GLY A 135 2.62 -17.94 -7.93
N VAL A 136 1.86 -17.00 -7.38
CA VAL A 136 0.41 -17.11 -7.18
C VAL A 136 -0.28 -15.87 -7.75
N LYS A 137 -1.43 -16.09 -8.39
CA LYS A 137 -2.39 -15.04 -8.74
C LYS A 137 -3.53 -15.07 -7.72
N MET A 138 -3.53 -14.11 -6.82
CA MET A 138 -4.62 -13.83 -5.92
C MET A 138 -5.71 -13.01 -6.64
N SER A 139 -6.97 -13.33 -6.39
CA SER A 139 -8.13 -12.58 -6.86
C SER A 139 -9.02 -12.19 -5.69
N MET A 140 -9.50 -10.94 -5.67
CA MET A 140 -10.30 -10.37 -4.59
C MET A 140 -11.63 -9.81 -5.12
N PRO A 141 -12.61 -10.66 -5.46
CA PRO A 141 -13.86 -10.20 -6.05
C PRO A 141 -14.81 -9.58 -5.01
N GLN A 142 -15.56 -8.56 -5.43
CA GLN A 142 -16.73 -8.04 -4.72
C GLN A 142 -17.97 -8.23 -5.60
N ALA A 143 -18.83 -9.18 -5.23
CA ALA A 143 -20.00 -9.56 -6.01
C ALA A 143 -21.05 -8.45 -6.08
N SER A 144 -21.20 -7.64 -5.03
CA SER A 144 -22.23 -6.61 -4.95
C SER A 144 -22.09 -5.51 -6.01
N ASN A 145 -20.86 -5.19 -6.39
CA ASN A 145 -20.54 -4.12 -7.34
C ASN A 145 -19.92 -4.64 -8.65
N ASN A 146 -19.71 -5.96 -8.78
CA ASN A 146 -19.01 -6.58 -9.91
C ASN A 146 -17.61 -5.96 -10.14
N THR A 147 -16.90 -5.76 -9.05
CA THR A 147 -15.56 -5.18 -8.98
C THR A 147 -14.57 -6.23 -8.50
N ASN A 148 -13.29 -6.05 -8.83
CA ASN A 148 -12.25 -7.02 -8.49
C ASN A 148 -10.86 -6.36 -8.42
N MET A 149 -9.97 -6.94 -7.63
CA MET A 149 -8.54 -6.67 -7.62
C MET A 149 -7.80 -8.01 -7.74
N ASP A 150 -7.09 -8.19 -8.85
CA ASP A 150 -6.17 -9.31 -9.04
C ASP A 150 -4.75 -8.85 -8.69
N VAL A 151 -4.05 -9.67 -7.92
CA VAL A 151 -2.65 -9.44 -7.55
C VAL A 151 -1.84 -10.68 -7.89
N THR A 152 -0.80 -10.52 -8.70
CA THR A 152 0.16 -11.58 -8.97
C THR A 152 1.49 -11.23 -8.34
N PHE A 153 2.09 -12.21 -7.69
CA PHE A 153 3.38 -12.06 -7.00
C PHE A 153 4.04 -13.43 -6.90
N ALA A 154 5.36 -13.43 -6.76
CA ALA A 154 6.15 -14.65 -6.75
C ALA A 154 7.28 -14.55 -5.73
N HIS A 155 7.66 -15.70 -5.18
CA HIS A 155 8.71 -15.77 -4.19
C HIS A 155 10.06 -15.32 -4.77
N GLY A 156 10.74 -14.40 -4.11
CA GLY A 156 12.05 -13.89 -4.52
C GLY A 156 11.99 -12.86 -5.66
N VAL A 157 10.78 -12.45 -6.07
CA VAL A 157 10.56 -11.48 -7.13
C VAL A 157 10.17 -10.14 -6.51
N PRO A 158 10.88 -9.04 -6.82
CA PRO A 158 10.66 -7.76 -6.15
C PRO A 158 9.49 -6.97 -6.74
N PHE A 159 8.52 -7.64 -7.36
CA PHE A 159 7.38 -7.04 -8.04
C PHE A 159 6.07 -7.70 -7.59
N ALA A 160 5.05 -6.88 -7.41
CA ALA A 160 3.66 -7.31 -7.32
C ALA A 160 2.87 -6.57 -8.42
N TRP A 161 2.14 -7.34 -9.23
CA TRP A 161 1.35 -6.84 -10.36
C TRP A 161 -0.11 -6.74 -9.96
N PHE A 162 -0.69 -5.56 -10.12
CA PHE A 162 -2.06 -5.26 -9.78
C PHE A 162 -2.89 -5.01 -11.04
N GLU A 163 -4.02 -5.70 -11.13
CA GLU A 163 -5.02 -5.53 -12.16
C GLU A 163 -6.37 -5.27 -11.50
N THR A 164 -6.99 -4.12 -11.76
CA THR A 164 -8.30 -3.79 -11.18
C THR A 164 -9.42 -3.86 -12.20
N GLN A 165 -10.63 -4.14 -11.69
CA GLN A 165 -11.86 -4.10 -12.46
C GLN A 165 -12.88 -3.21 -11.75
N GLY A 166 -13.30 -2.14 -12.43
CA GLY A 166 -14.33 -1.21 -11.95
C GLY A 166 -14.01 -0.44 -10.66
N ILE A 167 -12.73 -0.35 -10.26
CA ILE A 167 -12.27 0.42 -9.09
C ILE A 167 -11.05 1.28 -9.47
N ASP A 168 -11.04 2.52 -9.00
CA ASP A 168 -9.84 3.38 -9.05
C ASP A 168 -9.03 3.13 -7.76
N PRO A 169 -7.80 2.57 -7.85
CA PRO A 169 -7.00 2.27 -6.67
C PRO A 169 -6.59 3.51 -5.89
N GLU A 170 -6.60 3.41 -4.57
CA GLU A 170 -6.11 4.41 -3.64
C GLU A 170 -5.00 3.81 -2.79
N LEU A 171 -3.81 4.39 -2.86
CA LEU A 171 -2.64 4.02 -2.08
C LEU A 171 -2.54 4.96 -0.87
N SER A 172 -2.68 4.38 0.31
CA SER A 172 -2.48 5.07 1.60
C SER A 172 -1.32 4.45 2.36
N PHE A 173 -0.77 5.19 3.30
CA PHE A 173 0.44 4.83 4.02
C PHE A 173 0.21 5.04 5.52
N ASP A 174 0.60 4.07 6.34
CA ASP A 174 0.46 4.17 7.80
C ASP A 174 1.44 5.18 8.42
N GLN A 175 2.59 5.36 7.78
CA GLN A 175 3.52 6.46 7.98
C GLN A 175 3.42 7.43 6.80
N GLY A 176 3.83 8.68 6.97
CA GLY A 176 3.84 9.64 5.86
C GLY A 176 4.64 9.14 4.65
N ALA A 177 4.37 9.72 3.50
CA ALA A 177 4.99 9.32 2.24
C ALA A 177 5.60 10.52 1.52
N SER A 178 6.76 10.30 0.91
CA SER A 178 7.39 11.25 -0.01
C SER A 178 7.45 10.65 -1.41
N TYR A 179 7.12 11.46 -2.42
CA TYR A 179 7.05 11.01 -3.81
C TYR A 179 8.23 11.55 -4.61
N LEU A 180 9.12 10.66 -5.05
CA LEU A 180 10.41 11.01 -5.63
C LEU A 180 10.56 10.48 -7.06
N THR A 181 11.24 11.24 -7.89
CA THR A 181 11.79 10.77 -9.17
C THR A 181 12.99 9.85 -8.92
N ALA A 182 13.47 9.14 -9.94
CA ALA A 182 14.68 8.32 -9.84
C ALA A 182 15.92 9.14 -9.38
N GLY A 183 15.94 10.44 -9.68
CA GLY A 183 17.00 11.36 -9.25
C GLY A 183 16.82 11.91 -7.83
N GLY A 184 15.79 11.50 -7.10
CA GLY A 184 15.50 11.97 -5.73
C GLY A 184 14.79 13.33 -5.64
N ALA A 185 14.46 13.97 -6.76
CA ALA A 185 13.65 15.19 -6.77
C ALA A 185 12.16 14.86 -6.58
N ALA A 186 11.38 15.79 -6.02
CA ALA A 186 9.93 15.61 -5.85
C ALA A 186 9.19 15.41 -7.18
N VAL A 187 8.22 14.49 -7.19
CA VAL A 187 7.34 14.23 -8.34
C VAL A 187 6.35 15.38 -8.51
N GLN A 188 6.09 15.75 -9.75
CA GLN A 188 4.98 16.64 -10.09
C GLN A 188 3.75 15.79 -10.43
N PHE A 189 2.64 16.01 -9.72
CA PHE A 189 1.37 15.36 -9.98
C PHE A 189 0.40 16.31 -10.72
N PRO A 190 -0.53 15.78 -11.55
CA PRO A 190 -0.68 14.37 -11.89
C PRO A 190 0.46 13.87 -12.78
N THR A 191 0.76 12.56 -12.70
CA THR A 191 1.82 11.93 -13.51
C THR A 191 1.35 10.62 -14.11
N THR A 192 1.85 10.29 -15.31
CA THR A 192 1.71 8.96 -15.93
C THR A 192 3.04 8.20 -15.95
N SER A 193 4.12 8.82 -15.46
CA SER A 193 5.45 8.21 -15.39
C SER A 193 5.61 7.39 -14.12
N SER A 194 6.51 6.40 -14.12
CA SER A 194 6.91 5.71 -12.90
C SER A 194 7.58 6.67 -11.91
N PHE A 195 7.39 6.41 -10.61
CA PHE A 195 7.99 7.18 -9.53
C PHE A 195 8.27 6.30 -8.31
N VAL A 196 9.00 6.86 -7.35
CA VAL A 196 9.32 6.23 -6.07
C VAL A 196 8.39 6.79 -5.00
N VAL A 197 7.86 5.91 -4.16
CA VAL A 197 7.30 6.27 -2.86
C VAL A 197 8.33 5.91 -1.80
N GLN A 198 8.73 6.89 -1.00
CA GLN A 198 9.51 6.70 0.20
C GLN A 198 8.60 6.80 1.44
N THR A 199 8.63 5.80 2.30
CA THR A 199 7.91 5.80 3.58
C THR A 199 8.66 4.91 4.57
N ASP A 200 8.78 5.33 5.83
CA ASP A 200 9.48 4.59 6.89
C ASP A 200 10.85 4.01 6.46
N GLY A 201 11.68 4.83 5.80
CA GLY A 201 12.99 4.42 5.29
C GLY A 201 13.00 3.36 4.17
N ARG A 202 11.83 3.01 3.63
CA ARG A 202 11.65 2.05 2.53
C ARG A 202 11.32 2.77 1.23
N TYR A 203 11.66 2.14 0.12
CA TYR A 203 11.40 2.66 -1.23
C TYR A 203 10.55 1.67 -2.01
N PHE A 204 9.39 2.12 -2.46
CA PHE A 204 8.52 1.39 -3.38
C PHE A 204 8.56 2.05 -4.76
N GLY A 205 8.76 1.29 -5.83
CA GLY A 205 8.59 1.78 -7.19
C GLY A 205 7.15 1.59 -7.63
N ILE A 206 6.49 2.66 -8.07
CA ILE A 206 5.16 2.61 -8.68
C ILE A 206 5.33 2.73 -10.18
N HIS A 207 4.95 1.69 -10.92
CA HIS A 207 5.06 1.62 -12.37
C HIS A 207 3.68 1.61 -13.01
N LEU A 208 3.36 2.70 -13.72
CA LEU A 208 2.07 2.90 -14.39
C LEU A 208 2.15 2.47 -15.86
N ASP A 209 1.08 1.84 -16.34
CA ASP A 209 0.95 1.30 -17.71
C ASP A 209 0.96 2.35 -18.85
N GLY A 210 1.04 3.64 -18.51
CA GLY A 210 1.01 4.77 -19.46
C GLY A 210 -0.39 5.21 -19.87
N THR A 211 -1.43 4.50 -19.46
CA THR A 211 -2.85 4.90 -19.59
C THR A 211 -3.46 5.36 -18.28
N SER A 212 -2.98 4.83 -17.16
CA SER A 212 -3.30 5.24 -15.80
C SER A 212 -2.50 6.49 -15.42
N SER A 213 -3.12 7.38 -14.65
CA SER A 213 -2.46 8.54 -14.07
C SER A 213 -2.52 8.47 -12.54
N ALA A 214 -1.48 8.93 -11.87
CA ALA A 214 -1.45 9.07 -10.44
C ALA A 214 -1.64 10.53 -10.04
N GLU A 215 -2.35 10.78 -8.95
CA GLU A 215 -2.49 12.09 -8.32
C GLU A 215 -2.54 11.97 -6.79
N ILE A 216 -2.16 13.03 -6.08
CA ILE A 216 -2.36 13.09 -4.63
C ILE A 216 -3.69 13.76 -4.33
N GLN A 217 -4.51 13.10 -3.54
CA GLN A 217 -5.73 13.65 -2.95
C GLN A 217 -5.56 13.81 -1.44
N GLY A 218 -6.27 14.76 -0.84
CA GLY A 218 -6.22 15.00 0.60
C GLY A 218 -4.88 15.56 1.14
N GLN A 219 -3.92 15.89 0.28
CA GLN A 219 -2.66 16.56 0.65
C GLN A 219 -2.94 17.83 1.46
N GLN A 220 -2.29 17.96 2.62
CA GLN A 220 -2.41 19.16 3.43
C GLN A 220 -1.40 20.24 3.03
N TYR A 221 -1.85 21.50 2.91
CA TYR A 221 -1.00 22.62 2.51
C TYR A 221 -1.46 23.96 3.08
N VAL A 222 -0.52 24.90 3.14
CA VAL A 222 -0.75 26.34 3.39
C VAL A 222 -0.11 27.14 2.25
N THR A 223 -0.88 27.97 1.55
CA THR A 223 -0.42 28.83 0.46
C THR A 223 -0.66 30.29 0.81
N ILE A 224 0.36 31.13 0.68
CA ILE A 224 0.31 32.57 0.98
C ILE A 224 0.55 33.35 -0.32
N ASP A 225 -0.36 34.27 -0.66
CA ASP A 225 -0.22 35.20 -1.79
C ASP A 225 0.43 36.51 -1.31
N LEU A 226 1.68 36.77 -1.71
CA LEU A 226 2.40 38.01 -1.37
C LEU A 226 1.92 39.24 -2.16
N GLY A 227 0.93 39.08 -3.04
CA GLY A 227 0.32 40.11 -3.87
C GLY A 227 1.10 40.47 -5.13
N SER A 228 2.42 40.23 -5.15
CA SER A 228 3.32 40.40 -6.30
C SER A 228 4.56 39.53 -6.15
N ALA A 229 5.34 39.33 -7.22
CA ALA A 229 6.59 38.60 -7.12
C ALA A 229 7.58 39.33 -6.18
N GLN A 230 8.01 38.64 -5.13
CA GLN A 230 8.96 39.12 -4.14
C GLN A 230 10.23 38.27 -4.16
N THR A 231 11.35 38.86 -3.78
CA THR A 231 12.52 38.09 -3.35
C THR A 231 12.25 37.60 -1.93
N ILE A 232 12.51 36.32 -1.69
CA ILE A 232 12.34 35.67 -0.40
C ILE A 232 13.73 35.25 0.08
N THR A 233 14.06 35.58 1.31
CA THR A 233 15.35 35.24 1.94
C THR A 233 15.21 34.19 3.02
N ASP A 234 14.13 34.26 3.80
CA ASP A 234 13.90 33.41 4.95
C ASP A 234 12.40 33.11 5.08
N VAL A 235 12.08 31.91 5.56
CA VAL A 235 10.74 31.52 5.96
C VAL A 235 10.83 30.90 7.34
N ASP A 236 10.16 31.50 8.31
CA ASP A 236 10.05 30.96 9.65
C ASP A 236 8.68 30.29 9.83
N LEU A 237 8.68 29.06 10.33
CA LEU A 237 7.49 28.27 10.64
C LEU A 237 7.39 28.09 12.14
N HIS A 238 6.28 28.53 12.74
CA HIS A 238 6.00 28.31 14.16
C HIS A 238 4.94 27.24 14.32
N TRP A 239 5.36 26.02 14.58
CA TRP A 239 4.47 24.88 14.79
C TRP A 239 3.80 24.90 16.16
N GLU A 240 2.61 24.33 16.23
CA GLU A 240 2.05 23.84 17.48
C GLU A 240 2.69 22.48 17.85
N THR A 241 2.32 21.90 18.99
CA THR A 241 2.57 20.48 19.31
C THR A 241 2.21 19.54 18.16
N ALA A 242 1.16 19.85 17.41
CA ALA A 242 0.71 19.14 16.23
C ALA A 242 1.47 19.65 14.98
N PHE A 243 2.64 19.08 14.67
CA PHE A 243 3.55 19.55 13.62
C PHE A 243 3.73 18.55 12.47
N ALA A 244 4.36 18.99 11.39
CA ALA A 244 4.80 18.12 10.29
C ALA A 244 6.27 17.72 10.47
N SER A 245 6.56 16.42 10.60
CA SER A 245 7.94 15.90 10.55
C SER A 245 8.47 15.91 9.11
N GLY A 246 7.59 15.84 8.11
CA GLY A 246 7.94 15.97 6.70
C GLY A 246 7.15 17.09 6.03
N TYR A 247 7.84 18.01 5.34
CA TYR A 247 7.22 19.07 4.56
C TYR A 247 8.14 19.62 3.47
N SER A 248 7.58 20.36 2.50
CA SER A 248 8.36 21.10 1.51
C SER A 248 7.86 22.53 1.33
N LEU A 249 8.79 23.44 1.03
CA LEU A 249 8.50 24.82 0.68
C LEU A 249 8.59 24.98 -0.82
N GLN A 250 7.56 25.55 -1.42
CA GLN A 250 7.45 25.77 -2.86
C GLN A 250 7.13 27.23 -3.15
N VAL A 251 7.65 27.74 -4.27
CA VAL A 251 7.33 29.09 -4.77
C VAL A 251 6.71 29.04 -6.15
N SER A 252 5.84 30.00 -6.45
CA SER A 252 5.20 30.15 -7.76
C SER A 252 4.97 31.62 -8.12
N ASN A 253 4.92 31.93 -9.41
CA ASN A 253 4.49 33.24 -9.92
C ASN A 253 3.01 33.26 -10.32
N ASP A 254 2.38 32.10 -10.52
CA ASP A 254 1.05 31.97 -11.13
C ASP A 254 0.07 31.09 -10.34
N ASN A 255 0.48 30.58 -9.17
CA ASN A 255 -0.28 29.66 -8.30
C ASN A 255 -0.58 28.29 -8.92
N THR A 256 0.07 27.95 -10.05
CA THR A 256 -0.16 26.71 -10.80
C THR A 256 1.12 25.93 -11.04
N ASN A 257 2.20 26.61 -11.45
CA ASN A 257 3.52 26.03 -11.65
C ASN A 257 4.37 26.29 -10.41
N TRP A 258 4.74 25.23 -9.71
CA TRP A 258 5.45 25.30 -8.44
C TRP A 258 6.90 24.85 -8.58
N THR A 259 7.80 25.51 -7.85
CA THR A 259 9.20 25.09 -7.72
C THR A 259 9.51 24.85 -6.25
N THR A 260 9.90 23.63 -5.89
CA THR A 260 10.37 23.31 -4.55
C THR A 260 11.73 23.97 -4.29
N VAL A 261 11.82 24.71 -3.19
CA VAL A 261 13.02 25.45 -2.77
C VAL A 261 13.61 24.95 -1.46
N TYR A 262 12.87 24.15 -0.70
CA TYR A 262 13.31 23.49 0.53
C TYR A 262 12.48 22.22 0.79
N SER A 263 13.08 21.22 1.44
CA SER A 263 12.39 20.00 1.91
C SER A 263 12.95 19.57 3.27
N GLU A 264 12.07 19.15 4.17
CA GLU A 264 12.36 18.53 5.46
C GLU A 264 11.70 17.14 5.51
N THR A 265 12.36 16.19 6.16
CA THR A 265 11.87 14.79 6.29
C THR A 265 12.00 14.24 7.71
N ASN A 266 12.65 14.95 8.64
CA ASN A 266 12.81 14.54 10.03
C ASN A 266 12.67 15.75 10.98
N GLY A 267 11.70 16.63 10.71
CA GLY A 267 11.41 17.80 11.53
C GLY A 267 11.04 17.41 12.97
N ASP A 268 11.39 18.28 13.93
CA ASP A 268 11.13 18.13 15.36
C ASP A 268 10.04 19.07 15.89
N GLY A 269 9.44 19.87 15.00
CA GLY A 269 8.40 20.84 15.32
C GLY A 269 8.95 22.08 16.02
N GLY A 270 8.08 22.82 16.72
CA GLY A 270 8.48 24.07 17.37
C GLY A 270 8.80 25.18 16.36
N TYR A 271 10.03 25.69 16.37
CA TYR A 271 10.45 26.86 15.58
C TYR A 271 11.46 26.45 14.51
N ASP A 272 11.04 26.50 13.25
CA ASP A 272 11.91 26.28 12.11
C ASP A 272 12.25 27.63 11.45
N SER A 273 13.54 27.87 11.22
CA SER A 273 14.01 29.04 10.48
C SER A 273 14.75 28.60 9.23
N LEU A 274 14.12 28.81 8.08
CA LEU A 274 14.54 28.25 6.79
C LEU A 274 15.15 29.35 5.94
N SER A 275 16.47 29.28 5.72
CA SER A 275 17.11 30.19 4.77
C SER A 275 16.88 29.71 3.34
N VAL A 276 16.18 30.53 2.54
CA VAL A 276 15.80 30.22 1.16
C VAL A 276 16.19 31.36 0.23
N ALA A 277 16.89 31.03 -0.85
CA ALA A 277 17.21 32.00 -1.91
C ALA A 277 16.25 31.80 -3.09
N ALA A 278 15.07 32.41 -3.01
CA ALA A 278 14.00 32.20 -3.98
C ALA A 278 13.32 33.51 -4.42
N SER A 279 12.53 33.42 -5.48
CA SER A 279 11.64 34.52 -5.89
C SER A 279 10.33 33.96 -6.42
N GLY A 280 9.23 34.58 -6.01
CA GLY A 280 7.88 34.15 -6.35
C GLY A 280 6.84 35.08 -5.76
N ARG A 281 5.61 35.00 -6.26
CA ARG A 281 4.45 35.69 -5.68
C ARG A 281 3.78 34.84 -4.60
N TYR A 282 3.72 33.55 -4.82
CA TYR A 282 3.08 32.61 -3.93
C TYR A 282 4.13 31.75 -3.24
N VAL A 283 3.91 31.48 -1.97
CA VAL A 283 4.70 30.55 -1.17
C VAL A 283 3.75 29.48 -0.64
N LYS A 284 4.06 28.22 -0.88
CA LYS A 284 3.26 27.06 -0.44
C LYS A 284 4.10 26.14 0.42
N ILE A 285 3.56 25.78 1.58
CA ILE A 285 4.07 24.73 2.44
C ILE A 285 3.21 23.49 2.22
N VAL A 286 3.81 22.41 1.73
CA VAL A 286 3.15 21.11 1.50
C VAL A 286 3.57 20.15 2.59
N LEU A 287 2.62 19.51 3.27
CA LEU A 287 2.85 18.73 4.50
C LEU A 287 2.73 17.22 4.22
N SER A 288 3.85 16.49 4.25
CA SER A 288 3.94 15.11 3.78
C SER A 288 3.98 14.06 4.89
N GLU A 289 4.31 14.44 6.13
CA GLU A 289 4.33 13.51 7.26
C GLU A 289 4.02 14.20 8.59
N ARG A 290 3.14 13.58 9.39
CA ARG A 290 2.77 14.06 10.74
C ARG A 290 3.86 13.69 11.73
N GLY A 291 4.28 14.65 12.54
CA GLY A 291 5.21 14.39 13.65
C GLY A 291 4.56 13.80 14.90
N THR A 292 3.22 13.78 14.96
CA THR A 292 2.44 13.24 16.08
C THR A 292 1.17 12.55 15.58
N ILE A 293 0.41 11.95 16.50
CA ILE A 293 -0.92 11.38 16.18
C ILE A 293 -1.98 12.43 15.80
N TYR A 294 -1.71 13.71 16.05
CA TYR A 294 -2.62 14.81 15.75
C TYR A 294 -2.49 15.27 14.29
N ALA A 295 -3.40 16.14 13.86
CA ALA A 295 -3.34 16.78 12.54
C ALA A 295 -2.16 17.78 12.45
N TYR A 296 -2.12 18.64 11.43
CA TYR A 296 -1.11 19.69 11.33
C TYR A 296 -1.62 21.01 11.90
N SER A 297 -0.75 21.78 12.55
CA SER A 297 -1.08 23.10 13.08
C SER A 297 0.12 24.04 13.14
N LEU A 298 -0.11 25.28 12.69
CA LEU A 298 0.87 26.37 12.66
C LEU A 298 0.29 27.58 13.39
N TRP A 299 1.05 28.13 14.33
CA TRP A 299 0.78 29.44 14.91
C TRP A 299 1.03 30.54 13.89
N GLU A 300 2.17 30.53 13.20
CA GLU A 300 2.56 31.57 12.24
C GLU A 300 3.40 30.99 11.10
N VAL A 301 3.32 31.67 9.95
CA VAL A 301 4.19 31.49 8.79
C VAL A 301 4.73 32.86 8.39
N GLU A 302 5.99 33.10 8.71
CA GLU A 302 6.64 34.40 8.52
C GLU A 302 7.56 34.34 7.30
N ILE A 303 7.24 35.07 6.24
CA ILE A 303 8.03 35.11 5.00
C ILE A 303 8.78 36.43 4.93
N TYR A 304 10.09 36.39 4.76
CA TYR A 304 10.95 37.56 4.85
C TYR A 304 11.68 37.90 3.54
N ASN A 305 11.94 39.20 3.36
CA ASN A 305 12.96 39.73 2.47
C ASN A 305 13.93 40.59 3.29
N GLY A 306 15.02 39.97 3.73
CA GLY A 306 15.89 40.55 4.74
C GLY A 306 15.10 40.84 6.02
N ALA A 307 15.09 42.09 6.48
CA ALA A 307 14.38 42.48 7.70
C ALA A 307 12.87 42.79 7.50
N THR A 308 12.34 42.61 6.29
CA THR A 308 10.95 42.96 5.97
C THR A 308 10.07 41.71 6.02
N LEU A 309 9.08 41.68 6.93
CA LEU A 309 8.04 40.65 6.95
C LEU A 309 7.03 40.90 5.83
N LEU A 310 6.99 39.98 4.86
CA LEU A 310 6.15 40.05 3.67
C LEU A 310 4.77 39.41 3.87
N SER A 311 4.69 38.37 4.71
CA SER A 311 3.47 37.57 4.89
C SER A 311 2.40 38.24 5.75
N SER A 312 2.74 39.27 6.55
CA SER A 312 1.80 39.90 7.47
C SER A 312 0.55 40.44 6.77
N GLY A 313 -0.62 39.93 7.18
CA GLY A 313 -1.93 40.27 6.64
C GLY A 313 -2.18 39.78 5.22
N GLN A 314 -1.32 38.94 4.66
CA GLN A 314 -1.50 38.41 3.31
C GLN A 314 -2.58 37.34 3.25
N PRO A 315 -3.32 37.23 2.13
CA PRO A 315 -4.30 36.18 1.93
C PRO A 315 -3.68 34.78 2.01
N VAL A 316 -4.38 33.88 2.70
CA VAL A 316 -3.98 32.48 2.86
C VAL A 316 -5.04 31.54 2.29
N GLU A 317 -4.59 30.59 1.48
CA GLU A 317 -5.36 29.43 1.04
C GLU A 317 -4.82 28.17 1.73
N VAL A 318 -5.69 27.37 2.33
CA VAL A 318 -5.32 26.11 2.99
C VAL A 318 -6.13 24.95 2.42
N SER A 319 -5.55 23.75 2.44
CA SER A 319 -6.20 22.51 2.00
C SER A 319 -7.48 22.19 2.78
N SER A 320 -7.45 22.41 4.08
CA SER A 320 -8.57 22.15 5.00
C SER A 320 -8.39 22.95 6.29
N TYR A 321 -9.41 23.00 7.13
CA TYR A 321 -9.27 23.53 8.49
C TYR A 321 -10.28 22.93 9.47
N GLU A 322 -9.88 22.82 10.74
CA GLU A 322 -10.76 22.41 11.83
C GLU A 322 -11.51 23.63 12.41
N ALA A 323 -12.84 23.62 12.32
CA ALA A 323 -13.74 24.59 12.96
C ALA A 323 -13.34 26.07 12.72
N PHE A 324 -12.80 26.74 13.74
CA PHE A 324 -12.44 28.17 13.69
C PHE A 324 -10.95 28.42 13.38
N TYR A 325 -10.13 27.37 13.25
CA TYR A 325 -8.68 27.46 13.01
C TYR A 325 -8.36 27.67 11.52
N THR A 326 -8.89 28.75 10.95
CA THR A 326 -8.79 29.07 9.52
C THR A 326 -7.38 29.51 9.10
N GLY A 327 -7.08 29.41 7.80
CA GLY A 327 -5.73 29.66 7.26
C GLY A 327 -5.15 31.06 7.53
N ASN A 328 -5.97 32.12 7.51
CA ASN A 328 -5.49 33.50 7.72
C ASN A 328 -4.89 33.74 9.11
N LEU A 329 -5.05 32.80 10.04
CA LEU A 329 -4.46 32.88 11.38
C LEU A 329 -2.93 32.66 11.37
N VAL A 330 -2.34 32.16 10.27
CA VAL A 330 -0.87 32.01 10.16
C VAL A 330 -0.16 33.25 9.64
N THR A 331 -0.90 34.31 9.30
CA THR A 331 -0.35 35.56 8.79
C THR A 331 -0.88 36.77 9.54
N ASP A 332 -1.61 36.56 10.64
CA ASP A 332 -2.27 37.64 11.40
C ASP A 332 -1.34 38.31 12.42
N ASN A 333 -0.10 37.83 12.56
CA ASN A 333 0.91 38.36 13.47
C ASN A 333 0.44 38.30 14.94
N ASN A 334 -0.38 37.30 15.26
CA ASN A 334 -0.84 36.96 16.60
C ASN A 334 -0.48 35.51 16.92
N HIS A 335 0.63 35.34 17.65
CA HIS A 335 1.20 34.03 18.00
C HIS A 335 0.35 33.25 19.04
N GLY A 336 -0.86 33.73 19.36
CA GLY A 336 -1.85 33.04 20.18
C GLY A 336 -3.02 32.45 19.36
N THR A 337 -3.03 32.65 18.05
CA THR A 337 -3.99 32.05 17.10
C THR A 337 -3.27 31.16 16.11
N ARG A 338 -3.97 30.16 15.56
CA ARG A 338 -3.36 29.14 14.72
C ARG A 338 -4.28 28.67 13.61
N TRP A 339 -3.69 28.23 12.52
CA TRP A 339 -4.33 27.29 11.62
C TRP A 339 -4.19 25.86 12.15
N ALA A 340 -5.20 25.04 11.89
CA ALA A 340 -5.13 23.60 12.11
C ALA A 340 -5.88 22.89 10.98
N SER A 341 -5.25 21.91 10.34
CA SER A 341 -5.88 21.09 9.30
C SER A 341 -7.00 20.21 9.88
N ASP A 342 -7.98 19.84 9.06
CA ASP A 342 -8.97 18.82 9.40
C ASP A 342 -8.28 17.45 9.52
N GLY A 343 -8.18 16.95 10.75
CA GLY A 343 -7.53 15.67 11.04
C GLY A 343 -8.21 14.44 10.45
N SER A 344 -9.46 14.57 9.97
CA SER A 344 -10.21 13.50 9.28
C SER A 344 -9.82 13.34 7.81
N GLN A 345 -9.16 14.33 7.22
CA GLN A 345 -8.62 14.22 5.86
C GLN A 345 -7.37 13.34 5.88
N GLN A 346 -7.41 12.27 5.08
CA GLN A 346 -6.25 11.44 4.81
C GLN A 346 -5.67 11.79 3.45
N GLU A 347 -4.34 11.83 3.38
CA GLU A 347 -3.63 11.88 2.12
C GLU A 347 -3.67 10.49 1.48
N SER A 348 -4.03 10.44 0.21
CA SER A 348 -3.99 9.23 -0.59
C SER A 348 -3.43 9.52 -1.98
N LEU A 349 -2.66 8.57 -2.49
CA LEU A 349 -2.22 8.54 -3.87
C LEU A 349 -3.29 7.79 -4.67
N VAL A 350 -4.07 8.50 -5.47
CA VAL A 350 -5.15 7.92 -6.27
C VAL A 350 -4.63 7.62 -7.67
N LEU A 351 -4.87 6.39 -8.14
CA LEU A 351 -4.60 5.97 -9.50
C LEU A 351 -5.88 6.13 -10.33
N ASN A 352 -5.96 7.24 -11.05
CA ASN A 352 -7.07 7.55 -11.93
C ASN A 352 -6.92 6.84 -13.27
N THR A 353 -7.92 6.01 -13.59
CA THR A 353 -7.96 5.23 -14.84
C THR A 353 -9.09 5.66 -15.78
N GLY A 354 -10.05 6.46 -15.28
CA GLY A 354 -11.25 6.88 -16.00
C GLY A 354 -12.28 5.79 -16.25
N SER A 355 -11.98 4.52 -15.92
CA SER A 355 -12.89 3.38 -16.11
C SER A 355 -12.89 2.37 -14.95
N GLY A 356 -12.10 2.61 -13.91
CA GLY A 356 -11.86 1.69 -12.81
C GLY A 356 -11.02 0.45 -13.19
N ASN A 357 -10.39 0.45 -14.37
CA ASN A 357 -9.55 -0.67 -14.81
C ASN A 357 -8.10 -0.20 -14.88
N ALA A 358 -7.33 -0.51 -13.84
CA ALA A 358 -5.91 -0.16 -13.73
C ALA A 358 -5.04 -1.38 -14.02
N TYR A 359 -3.89 -1.14 -14.65
CA TYR A 359 -2.74 -2.03 -14.53
C TYR A 359 -1.54 -1.23 -13.98
N PHE A 360 -1.03 -1.66 -12.84
CA PHE A 360 0.16 -1.06 -12.25
C PHE A 360 1.00 -2.09 -11.50
N VAL A 361 2.27 -1.76 -11.30
CA VAL A 361 3.22 -2.64 -10.63
C VAL A 361 3.83 -1.91 -9.47
N VAL A 362 3.87 -2.57 -8.32
CA VAL A 362 4.62 -2.11 -7.14
C VAL A 362 5.89 -2.92 -7.04
N SER A 363 7.03 -2.25 -6.88
CA SER A 363 8.32 -2.89 -6.68
C SER A 363 8.98 -2.51 -5.36
N ALA A 364 9.72 -3.44 -4.75
CA ALA A 364 10.58 -3.12 -3.62
C ALA A 364 11.96 -2.66 -4.13
N LEU A 365 12.29 -1.39 -3.89
CA LEU A 365 13.53 -0.78 -4.39
C LEU A 365 14.60 -0.71 -3.29
N PRO A 366 15.86 -1.05 -3.59
CA PRO A 366 16.98 -0.78 -2.67
C PRO A 366 17.22 0.72 -2.46
N SER A 367 17.05 1.52 -3.51
CA SER A 367 17.18 2.98 -3.47
C SER A 367 16.32 3.65 -4.55
N PRO A 368 16.07 4.97 -4.47
CA PRO A 368 15.32 5.69 -5.51
C PRO A 368 15.94 5.58 -6.91
N ALA A 369 17.28 5.50 -7.01
CA ALA A 369 18.00 5.43 -8.27
C ALA A 369 17.73 4.13 -9.05
N ASP A 370 17.28 3.08 -8.36
CA ASP A 370 17.00 1.77 -8.97
C ASP A 370 15.69 1.75 -9.76
N LEU A 371 14.84 2.78 -9.63
CA LEU A 371 13.55 2.89 -10.33
C LEU A 371 13.69 2.67 -11.85
N THR A 372 14.73 3.24 -12.47
CA THR A 372 14.94 3.09 -13.92
C THR A 372 15.29 1.66 -14.31
N THR A 373 16.16 1.01 -13.55
CA THR A 373 16.54 -0.39 -13.79
C THR A 373 15.35 -1.32 -13.59
N TYR A 374 14.62 -1.17 -12.49
CA TYR A 374 13.44 -1.98 -12.17
C TYR A 374 12.30 -1.73 -13.16
N GLY A 375 12.10 -0.48 -13.59
CA GLY A 375 11.10 -0.12 -14.59
C GLY A 375 11.28 -0.83 -15.94
N ALA A 376 12.51 -1.24 -16.30
CA ALA A 376 12.75 -2.03 -17.51
C ALA A 376 12.20 -3.46 -17.42
N TYR A 377 11.99 -3.98 -16.20
CA TYR A 377 11.50 -5.33 -15.92
C TYR A 377 10.11 -5.34 -15.27
N ALA A 378 9.59 -4.18 -14.86
CA ALA A 378 8.34 -4.07 -14.10
C ALA A 378 7.17 -4.77 -14.79
N TYR A 379 7.13 -4.83 -16.12
CA TYR A 379 6.03 -5.47 -16.87
C TYR A 379 6.30 -6.91 -17.27
N ASN A 380 7.42 -7.50 -16.82
CA ASN A 380 7.71 -8.92 -17.01
C ASN A 380 7.00 -9.74 -15.94
N LYS A 381 5.67 -9.81 -16.05
CA LYS A 381 4.83 -10.60 -15.15
C LYS A 381 5.20 -12.08 -15.23
N VAL A 382 5.55 -12.67 -14.10
CA VAL A 382 5.84 -14.10 -13.99
C VAL A 382 4.52 -14.88 -14.12
N VAL A 383 4.48 -15.81 -15.07
CA VAL A 383 3.36 -16.73 -15.32
C VAL A 383 3.91 -18.10 -15.67
N ASP A 384 3.18 -19.16 -15.34
CA ASP A 384 3.42 -20.55 -15.80
C ASP A 384 4.86 -21.05 -15.65
N THR A 385 5.50 -20.73 -14.53
CA THR A 385 6.85 -21.22 -14.28
C THR A 385 6.84 -22.63 -13.73
N GLU A 386 7.56 -23.52 -14.42
CA GLU A 386 7.64 -24.95 -14.10
C GLU A 386 9.10 -25.38 -13.89
N VAL A 387 9.36 -26.11 -12.81
CA VAL A 387 10.54 -26.95 -12.60
C VAL A 387 10.19 -28.35 -13.06
N GLN A 388 10.94 -28.81 -14.04
CA GLN A 388 10.88 -30.20 -14.48
C GLN A 388 12.08 -30.92 -13.88
N TYR A 389 11.82 -32.08 -13.29
CA TYR A 389 12.84 -33.00 -12.83
C TYR A 389 12.50 -34.39 -13.35
N ASP A 390 13.52 -35.15 -13.73
CA ASP A 390 13.37 -36.52 -14.16
C ASP A 390 13.79 -37.45 -13.00
N TYR A 391 12.87 -38.25 -12.49
CA TYR A 391 13.21 -39.26 -11.48
C TYR A 391 13.52 -40.60 -12.15
N ASP A 392 14.79 -41.02 -12.09
CA ASP A 392 15.20 -42.36 -12.49
C ASP A 392 14.87 -43.35 -11.37
N VAL A 393 13.75 -44.07 -11.55
CA VAL A 393 13.29 -45.13 -10.65
C VAL A 393 14.26 -46.31 -10.50
N ILE A 394 15.17 -46.54 -11.46
CA ILE A 394 16.17 -47.62 -11.43
C ILE A 394 17.40 -47.16 -10.63
N ALA A 395 17.84 -45.92 -10.83
CA ALA A 395 18.98 -45.35 -10.12
C ALA A 395 18.62 -44.85 -8.70
N GLY A 396 17.35 -44.50 -8.47
CA GLY A 396 16.92 -43.83 -7.24
C GLY A 396 17.40 -42.38 -7.17
N GLU A 397 17.59 -41.72 -8.31
CA GLU A 397 18.16 -40.38 -8.45
C GLU A 397 17.16 -39.43 -9.15
N VAL A 398 17.22 -38.15 -8.79
CA VAL A 398 16.47 -37.05 -9.42
C VAL A 398 17.46 -36.23 -10.24
N ASP A 399 17.25 -36.10 -11.55
CA ASP A 399 18.01 -35.25 -12.48
C ASP A 399 17.32 -33.91 -12.74
#